data_AF-A0A1G8FDW5-F1
#
_entry.id   AF-A0A1G8FDW5-F1
#
_cell.length_a   1.000
_cell.length_b   1.000
_cell.length_c   1.000
_cell.angle_alpha   90.00
_cell.angle_beta   90.00
_cell.angle_gamma   90.00
#
_symmetry.space_group_name_H-M   'P 1'
#
loop_
_entity.id
_entity.type
_entity.pdbx_description
1 polymer ?
#
loop_
_entity_poly.entity_id
_entity_poly.type
_entity_poly.pdbx_seq_one_letter_code
_entity_poly.pdbx_strand_id
1 'polypeptide(L)'
;MTYSLIRKNAKNRIQKYLEKATYITLSARTSAVDDSVVVLDPQQLEISDVHQFMEKHYRDLIVRLHVDDEGNDEYLRISDGPYYFSDRVYVHFTPKPIENIPTQEVREETKPRMTYEMVRQYLADGFISPLNHGAKATPKMDDLEKNIESIVIEMAEAKELDVLRNSPIDKKEYDKAAWQALSRIRSYATEDYGYEKVFMIINTEAGTSYKYRHDISLKSHDLHTQWCSYLDYYRNNTARIGGLLH
;
A
#
# COMPACT_ATOMS: atom_id res chain seq x y z
N MET A 1 -32.23 -21.57 10.29
CA MET A 1 -30.85 -22.10 10.16
C MET A 1 -30.20 -21.96 11.53
N THR A 2 -29.94 -23.06 12.24
CA THR A 2 -29.43 -23.00 13.62
C THR A 2 -27.99 -22.49 13.64
N TYR A 3 -27.65 -21.62 14.60
CA TYR A 3 -26.31 -21.03 14.72
C TYR A 3 -25.20 -22.08 14.61
N SER A 4 -25.38 -23.29 15.16
CA SER A 4 -24.39 -24.40 15.12
C SER A 4 -23.93 -24.80 13.72
N LEU A 5 -24.80 -24.77 12.71
CA LEU A 5 -24.46 -25.08 11.32
C LEU A 5 -23.55 -24.01 10.70
N ILE A 6 -23.83 -22.74 10.99
CA ILE A 6 -22.99 -21.61 10.54
C ILE A 6 -21.61 -21.70 11.17
N ARG A 7 -21.53 -22.05 12.47
CA ARG A 7 -20.25 -22.24 13.17
C ARG A 7 -19.41 -23.36 12.57
N LYS A 8 -20.02 -24.52 12.33
CA LYS A 8 -19.34 -25.68 11.74
C LYS A 8 -18.81 -25.36 10.34
N ASN A 9 -19.60 -24.66 9.53
CA ASN A 9 -19.20 -24.25 8.19
C ASN A 9 -18.05 -23.23 8.21
N ALA A 10 -18.09 -22.25 9.12
CA ALA A 10 -16.99 -21.29 9.29
C ALA A 10 -15.70 -21.98 9.76
N LYS A 11 -15.78 -22.86 10.76
CA LYS A 11 -14.63 -23.64 11.25
C LYS A 11 -14.02 -24.48 10.13
N ASN A 12 -14.84 -25.16 9.33
CA ASN A 12 -14.36 -25.95 8.20
C ASN A 12 -13.69 -25.11 7.10
N ARG A 13 -14.14 -23.87 6.87
CA ARG A 13 -13.51 -22.97 5.88
C ARG A 13 -12.17 -22.44 6.39
N ILE A 14 -12.09 -22.03 7.65
CA ILE A 14 -10.85 -21.59 8.28
C ILE A 14 -9.84 -22.72 8.29
N GLN A 15 -10.28 -23.95 8.60
CA GLN A 15 -9.43 -25.14 8.57
C GLN A 15 -8.73 -25.33 7.22
N LYS A 16 -9.45 -25.15 6.10
CA LYS A 16 -8.85 -25.25 4.75
C LYS A 16 -7.77 -24.19 4.49
N TYR A 17 -7.85 -23.03 5.14
CA TYR A 17 -6.79 -22.03 5.06
C TYR A 17 -5.62 -22.40 5.97
N LEU A 18 -5.88 -22.88 7.18
CA LEU A 18 -4.81 -23.36 8.09
C LEU A 18 -3.99 -24.49 7.45
N GLU A 19 -4.63 -25.39 6.69
CA GLU A 19 -3.95 -26.46 5.95
C GLU A 19 -3.07 -25.96 4.78
N LYS A 20 -3.35 -24.76 4.26
CA LYS A 20 -2.55 -24.11 3.21
C LYS A 20 -1.46 -23.19 3.79
N ALA A 21 -1.41 -23.03 5.11
CA ALA A 21 -0.51 -22.08 5.74
C ALA A 21 0.95 -22.47 5.52
N THR A 22 1.76 -21.51 5.10
CA THR A 22 3.21 -21.66 5.02
C THR A 22 3.87 -21.38 6.36
N TYR A 23 3.38 -20.37 7.09
CA TYR A 23 3.73 -20.11 8.48
C TYR A 23 2.64 -19.30 9.19
N ILE A 24 2.63 -19.34 10.52
CA ILE A 24 1.62 -18.66 11.35
C ILE A 24 2.32 -17.81 12.40
N THR A 25 1.86 -16.58 12.59
CA THR A 25 2.38 -15.68 13.63
C THR A 25 1.28 -15.08 14.48
N LEU A 26 1.59 -14.84 15.76
CA LEU A 26 0.79 -14.05 16.69
C LEU A 26 1.45 -12.69 16.87
N SER A 27 0.71 -11.63 16.51
CA SER A 27 1.02 -10.26 16.88
C SER A 27 0.22 -9.91 18.12
N ALA A 28 0.83 -10.12 19.28
CA ALA A 28 0.27 -9.74 20.57
C ALA A 28 0.43 -8.23 20.80
N ARG A 29 -0.57 -7.62 21.43
CA ARG A 29 -0.60 -6.17 21.67
C ARG A 29 -0.86 -5.88 23.14
N THR A 30 -0.20 -4.85 23.64
CA THR A 30 -0.47 -4.33 24.98
C THR A 30 -0.57 -2.80 24.93
N SER A 31 -1.27 -2.22 25.89
CA SER A 31 -1.36 -0.78 26.08
C SER A 31 -0.20 -0.32 26.96
N ALA A 32 0.57 0.66 26.51
CA ALA A 32 1.49 1.37 27.39
C ALA A 32 0.72 2.36 28.29
N VAL A 33 1.44 2.97 29.22
CA VAL A 33 0.90 3.89 30.24
C VAL A 33 0.34 5.19 29.62
N ASP A 34 0.70 5.50 28.38
CA ASP A 34 0.27 6.66 27.60
C ASP A 34 -0.81 6.34 26.56
N ASP A 35 -1.53 5.23 26.72
CA ASP A 35 -2.53 4.70 25.77
C ASP A 35 -1.96 4.37 24.36
N SER A 36 -0.64 4.29 24.20
CA SER A 36 -0.02 3.80 22.97
C SER A 36 -0.08 2.27 22.86
N VAL A 37 -0.13 1.76 21.63
CA VAL A 37 -0.12 0.31 21.34
C VAL A 37 1.33 -0.15 21.26
N VAL A 38 1.74 -1.04 22.15
CA VAL A 38 2.98 -1.78 22.03
C VAL A 38 2.69 -3.09 21.30
N VAL A 39 3.26 -3.25 20.12
CA VAL A 39 3.25 -4.52 19.40
C VAL A 39 4.43 -5.34 19.88
N LEU A 40 4.14 -6.51 20.45
CA LEU A 40 5.18 -7.45 20.86
C LEU A 40 5.75 -8.18 19.64
N ASP A 41 6.98 -8.68 19.78
CA ASP A 41 7.63 -9.45 18.73
C ASP A 41 6.73 -10.60 18.28
N PRO A 42 6.53 -10.78 16.95
CA PRO A 42 5.66 -11.82 16.43
C PRO A 42 6.11 -13.20 16.91
N GLN A 43 5.21 -13.93 17.57
CA GLN A 43 5.48 -15.29 18.01
C GLN A 43 5.03 -16.28 16.94
N GLN A 44 5.87 -17.24 16.60
CA GLN A 44 5.48 -18.32 15.70
C GLN A 44 4.49 -19.24 16.42
N LEU A 45 3.39 -19.58 15.74
CA LEU A 45 2.36 -20.47 16.26
C LEU A 45 2.23 -21.75 15.43
N GLU A 46 1.73 -22.80 16.07
CA GLU A 46 1.22 -23.99 15.40
C GLU A 46 -0.30 -23.89 15.18
N ILE A 47 -0.85 -24.73 14.30
CA ILE A 47 -2.30 -24.77 14.01
C ILE A 47 -3.13 -25.01 15.30
N SER A 48 -2.61 -25.83 16.23
CA SER A 48 -3.26 -26.08 17.51
C SER A 48 -3.44 -24.81 18.35
N ASP A 49 -2.47 -23.90 18.30
CA ASP A 49 -2.51 -22.65 19.06
C ASP A 49 -3.54 -21.70 18.47
N VAL A 50 -3.70 -21.70 17.14
CA VAL A 50 -4.77 -20.96 16.46
C VAL A 50 -6.15 -21.46 16.89
N HIS A 51 -6.34 -22.78 17.02
CA HIS A 51 -7.59 -23.32 17.52
C HIS A 51 -7.88 -22.89 18.96
N GLN A 52 -6.87 -22.92 19.84
CA GLN A 52 -7.03 -22.44 21.22
C GLN A 52 -7.37 -20.95 21.27
N PHE A 53 -6.70 -20.13 20.45
CA PHE A 53 -7.01 -18.71 20.30
C PHE A 53 -8.47 -18.50 19.86
N MET A 54 -8.91 -19.24 18.84
CA MET A 54 -10.28 -19.14 18.34
C MET A 54 -11.34 -19.56 19.36
N GLU A 55 -11.08 -20.60 20.14
CA GLU A 55 -12.00 -21.09 21.17
C GLU A 55 -12.10 -20.10 22.33
N LYS A 56 -10.97 -19.54 22.76
CA LYS A 56 -10.90 -18.54 23.83
C LYS A 56 -11.62 -17.24 23.47
N HIS A 57 -11.48 -16.78 22.22
CA HIS A 57 -11.96 -15.46 21.78
C HIS A 57 -13.19 -15.53 20.86
N TYR A 58 -13.89 -16.67 20.83
CA TYR A 58 -14.93 -16.99 19.86
C TYR A 58 -16.02 -15.92 19.69
N ARG A 59 -16.42 -15.26 20.78
CA ARG A 59 -17.51 -14.29 20.80
C ARG A 59 -17.22 -13.05 19.97
N ASP A 60 -15.98 -12.61 19.99
CA ASP A 60 -15.54 -11.32 19.44
C ASP A 60 -14.59 -11.51 18.24
N LEU A 61 -14.54 -12.74 17.74
CA LEU A 61 -13.59 -13.17 16.72
C LEU A 61 -13.92 -12.54 15.35
N ILE A 62 -12.92 -11.90 14.76
CA ILE A 62 -13.02 -11.30 13.42
C ILE A 62 -12.03 -11.99 12.50
N VAL A 63 -12.54 -12.60 11.44
CA VAL A 63 -11.73 -13.26 10.40
C VAL A 63 -11.78 -12.44 9.12
N ARG A 64 -10.61 -12.12 8.55
CA ARG A 64 -10.50 -11.44 7.25
C ARG A 64 -9.44 -12.12 6.40
N LEU A 65 -9.81 -12.44 5.16
CA LEU A 65 -8.85 -12.89 4.15
C LEU A 65 -8.32 -11.65 3.43
N HIS A 66 -7.01 -11.56 3.32
CA HIS A 66 -6.31 -10.56 2.54
C HIS A 66 -5.78 -11.21 1.27
N VAL A 67 -5.98 -10.53 0.16
CA VAL A 67 -5.54 -10.94 -1.18
C VAL A 67 -4.59 -9.89 -1.74
N ASP A 68 -3.63 -10.33 -2.54
CA ASP A 68 -2.71 -9.43 -3.25
C ASP A 68 -3.38 -8.73 -4.44
N ASP A 69 -2.63 -7.86 -5.13
CA ASP A 69 -3.12 -7.11 -6.30
C ASP A 69 -3.48 -8.01 -7.50
N GLU A 70 -2.96 -9.23 -7.54
CA GLU A 70 -3.26 -10.25 -8.55
C GLU A 70 -4.49 -11.11 -8.17
N GLY A 71 -4.98 -10.96 -6.93
CA GLY A 71 -6.12 -11.69 -6.39
C GLY A 71 -5.77 -13.04 -5.74
N ASN A 72 -4.49 -13.32 -5.47
CA ASN A 72 -4.05 -14.50 -4.75
C ASN A 72 -4.19 -14.30 -3.24
N ASP A 73 -4.44 -15.39 -2.51
CA ASP A 73 -4.51 -15.37 -1.04
C ASP A 73 -3.14 -14.99 -0.46
N GLU A 74 -3.03 -13.85 0.21
CA GLU A 74 -1.78 -13.39 0.83
C GLU A 74 -1.68 -13.89 2.28
N TYR A 75 -2.67 -13.55 3.10
CA TYR A 75 -2.79 -14.05 4.47
C TYR A 75 -4.24 -14.03 4.99
N LEU A 76 -4.54 -14.89 5.96
CA LEU A 76 -5.76 -14.85 6.75
C LEU A 76 -5.47 -14.22 8.11
N ARG A 77 -6.22 -13.20 8.47
CA ARG A 77 -6.15 -12.52 9.77
C ARG A 77 -7.29 -12.95 10.67
N ILE A 78 -6.96 -13.43 11.86
CA ILE A 78 -7.91 -13.80 12.92
C ILE A 78 -7.63 -12.89 14.12
N SER A 79 -8.60 -12.06 14.49
CA SER A 79 -8.47 -11.08 15.58
C SER A 79 -9.45 -11.40 16.70
N ASP A 80 -9.06 -11.17 17.95
CA ASP A 80 -9.91 -11.37 19.13
C ASP A 80 -10.88 -10.20 19.43
N GLY A 81 -10.90 -9.19 18.58
CA GLY A 81 -11.83 -8.07 18.70
C GLY A 81 -11.71 -7.04 17.57
N PRO A 82 -12.64 -6.08 17.50
CA PRO A 82 -12.64 -5.01 16.49
C PRO A 82 -11.62 -3.91 16.80
N TYR A 83 -11.06 -3.89 18.00
CA TYR A 83 -10.28 -2.78 18.52
C TYR A 83 -8.80 -2.85 18.14
N TYR A 84 -8.11 -1.72 18.15
CA TYR A 84 -6.71 -1.64 17.71
C TYR A 84 -5.72 -2.32 18.68
N PHE A 85 -6.13 -2.58 19.92
CA PHE A 85 -5.42 -3.40 20.91
C PHE A 85 -5.72 -4.91 20.81
N SER A 86 -6.45 -5.37 19.79
CA SER A 86 -6.71 -6.80 19.60
C SER A 86 -5.44 -7.58 19.28
N ASP A 87 -5.31 -8.76 19.88
CA ASP A 87 -4.34 -9.75 19.45
C ASP A 87 -4.73 -10.29 18.08
N ARG A 88 -3.73 -10.53 17.24
CA ARG A 88 -3.96 -10.94 15.84
C ARG A 88 -3.09 -12.12 15.48
N VAL A 89 -3.75 -13.19 15.07
CA VAL A 89 -3.12 -14.32 14.41
C VAL A 89 -3.12 -14.07 12.90
N TYR A 90 -1.95 -14.17 12.28
CA TYR A 90 -1.77 -14.13 10.83
C TYR A 90 -1.38 -15.52 10.33
N VAL A 91 -2.13 -16.03 9.38
CA VAL A 91 -1.87 -17.28 8.68
C VAL A 91 -1.39 -16.91 7.28
N HIS A 92 -0.10 -17.05 7.02
CA HIS A 92 0.50 -16.62 5.75
C HIS A 92 0.51 -17.77 4.75
N PHE A 93 0.18 -17.47 3.49
CA PHE A 93 0.20 -18.45 2.40
C PHE A 93 1.45 -18.31 1.53
N THR A 94 2.08 -17.14 1.54
CA THR A 94 3.36 -16.92 0.87
C THR A 94 4.53 -17.49 1.69
N PRO A 95 5.61 -17.96 1.04
CA PRO A 95 6.84 -18.35 1.73
C PRO A 95 7.37 -17.23 2.61
N LYS A 96 7.89 -17.58 3.80
CA LYS A 96 8.55 -16.61 4.68
C LYS A 96 9.61 -15.86 3.84
N PRO A 97 9.62 -14.51 3.79
CA PRO A 97 10.72 -13.78 3.18
C PRO A 97 12.00 -14.26 3.87
N ILE A 98 12.95 -14.75 3.06
CA ILE A 98 14.18 -15.37 3.57
C ILE A 98 14.95 -14.28 4.32
N GLU A 99 15.02 -14.38 5.65
CA GLU A 99 15.66 -13.38 6.52
C GLU A 99 17.18 -13.27 6.31
N ASN A 100 17.80 -14.18 5.57
CA ASN A 100 19.20 -14.09 5.16
C ASN A 100 19.41 -14.88 3.87
N ILE A 101 19.50 -14.19 2.73
CA ILE A 101 20.15 -14.77 1.55
C ILE A 101 21.65 -14.76 1.87
N PRO A 102 22.33 -15.91 1.96
CA PRO A 102 23.78 -15.91 2.09
C PRO A 102 24.37 -15.31 0.81
N THR A 103 24.79 -14.06 0.90
CA THR A 103 25.53 -13.40 -0.17
C THR A 103 26.88 -14.10 -0.29
N GLN A 104 27.06 -14.87 -1.34
CA GLN A 104 28.36 -15.41 -1.69
C GLN A 104 29.29 -14.23 -2.00
N GLU A 105 30.38 -14.07 -1.26
CA GLU A 105 31.40 -13.07 -1.60
C GLU A 105 31.93 -13.36 -3.00
N VAL A 106 31.51 -12.53 -3.96
CA VAL A 106 32.07 -12.53 -5.31
C VAL A 106 33.51 -12.04 -5.18
N ARG A 107 34.46 -12.95 -5.42
CA ARG A 107 35.89 -12.60 -5.53
C ARG A 107 36.03 -11.44 -6.51
N GLU A 108 36.70 -10.38 -6.07
CA GLU A 108 36.96 -9.17 -6.85
C GLU A 108 37.79 -9.48 -8.09
N GLU A 109 37.14 -9.77 -9.21
CA GLU A 109 37.73 -9.56 -10.53
C GLU A 109 37.07 -8.32 -11.14
N THR A 110 37.69 -7.17 -10.84
CA THR A 110 37.45 -5.83 -11.40
C THR A 110 35.98 -5.45 -11.64
N LYS A 111 35.33 -4.94 -10.60
CA LYS A 111 34.07 -4.19 -10.75
C LYS A 111 34.24 -3.15 -11.89
N PRO A 112 33.37 -3.14 -12.91
CA PRO A 112 33.43 -2.15 -13.96
C PRO A 112 33.37 -0.74 -13.34
N ARG A 113 34.42 0.05 -13.55
CA ARG A 113 34.47 1.45 -13.09
C ARG A 113 34.00 2.32 -14.24
N MET A 114 32.92 3.06 -14.00
CA MET A 114 32.36 4.01 -14.96
C MET A 114 32.54 5.42 -14.38
N THR A 115 32.90 6.40 -15.21
CA THR A 115 32.93 7.79 -14.75
C THR A 115 31.51 8.34 -14.69
N TYR A 116 31.30 9.38 -13.88
CA TYR A 116 30.02 10.06 -13.76
C TYR A 116 29.50 10.61 -15.11
N GLU A 117 30.42 11.09 -15.95
CA GLU A 117 30.11 11.58 -17.30
C GLU A 117 29.62 10.44 -18.21
N MET A 118 30.24 9.26 -18.13
CA MET A 118 29.79 8.08 -18.86
C MET A 118 28.42 7.63 -18.40
N VAL A 119 28.14 7.65 -17.09
CA VAL A 119 26.81 7.34 -16.56
C VAL A 119 25.75 8.31 -17.07
N ARG A 120 26.03 9.62 -17.07
CA ARG A 120 25.10 10.62 -17.62
C ARG A 120 24.81 10.38 -19.10
N GLN A 121 25.83 10.10 -19.89
CA GLN A 121 25.66 9.86 -21.32
C GLN A 121 24.84 8.59 -21.58
N TYR A 122 25.11 7.49 -20.87
CA TYR A 122 24.35 6.24 -20.99
C TYR A 122 22.87 6.42 -20.64
N LEU A 123 22.57 7.20 -19.59
CA LEU A 123 21.18 7.52 -19.24
C LEU A 123 20.51 8.40 -20.30
N ALA A 124 21.25 9.38 -20.87
CA ALA A 124 20.75 10.22 -21.96
C ALA A 124 20.48 9.41 -23.24
N ASP A 125 21.27 8.37 -23.51
CA ASP A 125 21.12 7.47 -24.66
C ASP A 125 20.00 6.42 -24.46
N GLY A 126 19.27 6.51 -23.34
CA GLY A 126 18.07 5.74 -23.03
C GLY A 126 18.33 4.38 -22.40
N PHE A 127 19.53 4.11 -21.89
CA PHE A 127 19.82 2.84 -21.20
C PHE A 127 19.27 2.84 -19.77
N ILE A 128 18.65 1.72 -19.36
CA ILE A 128 18.02 1.58 -18.04
C ILE A 128 19.07 1.56 -16.92
N SER A 129 20.24 1.00 -17.20
CA SER A 129 21.38 1.05 -16.28
C SER A 129 22.68 0.99 -17.08
N PRO A 130 23.70 1.79 -16.70
CA PRO A 130 25.04 1.73 -17.29
C PRO A 130 25.71 0.35 -17.18
N LEU A 131 25.23 -0.50 -16.26
CA LEU A 131 25.77 -1.82 -15.97
C LEU A 131 24.95 -2.98 -16.52
N ASN A 132 23.78 -2.73 -17.13
CA ASN A 132 22.95 -3.77 -17.72
C ASN A 132 23.19 -3.92 -19.24
N HIS A 133 23.17 -5.18 -19.69
CA HIS A 133 23.57 -5.67 -21.02
C HIS A 133 22.67 -5.21 -22.18
N GLY A 134 22.56 -3.90 -22.43
CA GLY A 134 21.93 -3.36 -23.64
C GLY A 134 20.41 -3.12 -23.56
N ALA A 135 19.81 -3.23 -22.38
CA ALA A 135 18.40 -2.90 -22.18
C ALA A 135 18.20 -1.36 -22.25
N LYS A 136 17.58 -0.89 -23.33
CA LYS A 136 17.09 0.48 -23.46
C LYS A 136 15.67 0.59 -22.94
N ALA A 137 15.37 1.65 -22.22
CA ALA A 137 14.00 2.01 -21.91
C ALA A 137 13.29 2.23 -23.25
N THR A 138 12.23 1.47 -23.50
CA THR A 138 11.29 1.83 -24.58
C THR A 138 10.81 3.25 -24.31
N PRO A 139 10.87 4.18 -25.28
CA PRO A 139 10.31 5.51 -25.09
C PRO A 139 8.85 5.32 -24.70
N LYS A 140 8.51 5.67 -23.46
CA LYS A 140 7.10 5.73 -23.06
C LYS A 140 6.48 6.78 -23.97
N MET A 141 5.45 6.41 -24.74
CA MET A 141 4.55 7.41 -25.29
C MET A 141 4.07 8.25 -24.10
N ASP A 142 4.19 9.57 -24.22
CA ASP A 142 3.70 10.47 -23.17
C ASP A 142 2.21 10.21 -22.97
N ASP A 143 1.87 9.73 -21.79
CA ASP A 143 0.51 9.47 -21.39
C ASP A 143 -0.08 10.79 -20.89
N LEU A 144 -0.66 11.56 -21.81
CA LEU A 144 -1.16 12.91 -21.56
C LEU A 144 -2.25 12.95 -20.46
N GLU A 145 -2.88 11.82 -20.13
CA GLU A 145 -3.81 11.77 -18.99
C GLU A 145 -3.08 11.73 -17.64
N LYS A 146 -1.84 11.23 -17.59
CA LYS A 146 -1.01 11.26 -16.37
C LYS A 146 -0.45 12.65 -16.08
N ASN A 147 -0.42 13.52 -17.08
CA ASN A 147 0.02 14.90 -16.93
C ASN A 147 -1.14 15.77 -16.42
N ILE A 148 -0.91 16.49 -15.33
CA ILE A 148 -1.90 17.36 -14.68
C ILE A 148 -1.74 18.76 -15.23
N GLU A 149 -2.76 19.25 -15.95
CA GLU A 149 -2.82 20.63 -16.46
C GLU A 149 -3.29 21.60 -15.37
N SER A 150 -4.39 21.26 -14.67
CA SER A 150 -4.91 22.07 -13.57
C SER A 150 -5.68 21.24 -12.55
N ILE A 151 -5.82 21.79 -11.35
CA ILE A 151 -6.47 21.16 -10.21
C ILE A 151 -7.55 22.11 -9.69
N VAL A 152 -8.75 21.61 -9.43
CA VAL A 152 -9.82 22.36 -8.73
C VAL A 152 -10.14 21.62 -7.44
N ILE A 153 -9.88 22.25 -6.29
CA ILE A 153 -10.17 21.65 -4.99
C ILE A 153 -11.66 21.83 -4.68
N GLU A 154 -12.39 20.73 -4.48
CA GLU A 154 -13.80 20.74 -4.05
C GLU A 154 -13.90 20.81 -2.51
N MET A 155 -12.99 20.13 -1.82
CA MET A 155 -12.91 20.12 -0.35
C MET A 155 -11.50 19.76 0.11
N ALA A 156 -11.01 20.42 1.18
CA ALA A 156 -9.80 20.03 1.88
C ALA A 156 -10.01 20.09 3.40
N GLU A 157 -9.46 19.12 4.13
CA GLU A 157 -9.38 19.17 5.60
C GLU A 157 -8.25 20.13 6.04
N ALA A 158 -7.19 20.25 5.23
CA ALA A 158 -6.09 21.17 5.47
C ALA A 158 -6.46 22.61 5.09
N LYS A 159 -6.38 23.53 6.06
CA LYS A 159 -6.65 24.96 5.85
C LYS A 159 -5.80 25.58 4.73
N GLU A 160 -4.56 25.10 4.54
CA GLU A 160 -3.63 25.60 3.53
C GLU A 160 -4.14 25.35 2.11
N LEU A 161 -4.93 24.29 1.92
CA LEU A 161 -5.54 23.91 0.66
C LEU A 161 -6.99 24.38 0.55
N ASP A 162 -7.69 24.49 1.69
CA ASP A 162 -9.07 24.94 1.72
C ASP A 162 -9.25 26.38 1.22
N VAL A 163 -8.25 27.24 1.46
CA VAL A 163 -8.23 28.62 0.93
C VAL A 163 -8.17 28.68 -0.60
N LEU A 164 -7.74 27.60 -1.27
CA LEU A 164 -7.64 27.49 -2.73
C LEU A 164 -8.87 26.82 -3.35
N ARG A 165 -9.90 26.52 -2.55
CA ARG A 165 -11.10 25.80 -3.00
C ARG A 165 -11.82 26.54 -4.14
N ASN A 166 -12.42 25.77 -5.04
CA ASN A 166 -13.23 26.23 -6.19
C ASN A 166 -12.49 27.11 -7.20
N SER A 167 -11.18 27.27 -7.06
CA SER A 167 -10.35 27.98 -8.03
C SER A 167 -9.44 26.99 -8.75
N PRO A 168 -9.29 27.10 -10.09
CA PRO A 168 -8.30 26.31 -10.81
C PRO A 168 -6.91 26.79 -10.42
N ILE A 169 -6.08 25.86 -9.93
CA ILE A 169 -4.69 26.09 -9.56
C ILE A 169 -3.79 25.15 -10.37
N ASP A 170 -2.54 25.56 -10.57
CA ASP A 170 -1.54 24.69 -11.19
C ASP A 170 -0.96 23.68 -10.17
N LYS A 171 -0.23 22.68 -10.68
CA LYS A 171 0.39 21.66 -9.82
C LYS A 171 1.38 22.27 -8.82
N LYS A 172 2.11 23.31 -9.21
CA LYS A 172 3.16 23.91 -8.38
C LYS A 172 2.56 24.62 -7.17
N GLU A 173 1.45 25.33 -7.37
CA GLU A 173 0.67 25.97 -6.33
C GLU A 173 0.06 24.92 -5.39
N TYR A 174 -0.53 23.85 -5.94
CA TYR A 174 -1.02 22.73 -5.16
C TYR A 174 0.08 22.08 -4.30
N ASP A 175 1.20 21.70 -4.91
CA ASP A 175 2.33 21.04 -4.23
C ASP A 175 2.83 21.90 -3.08
N LYS A 176 2.94 23.22 -3.29
CA LYS A 176 3.36 24.15 -2.24
C LYS A 176 2.40 24.12 -1.04
N ALA A 177 1.09 24.18 -1.29
CA ALA A 177 0.09 24.13 -0.23
C ALA A 177 0.05 22.74 0.46
N ALA A 178 0.21 21.66 -0.31
CA ALA A 178 0.30 20.30 0.20
C ALA A 178 1.55 20.11 1.09
N TRP A 179 2.70 20.69 0.72
CA TRP A 179 3.90 20.68 1.54
C TRP A 179 3.74 21.45 2.85
N GLN A 180 3.02 22.58 2.84
CA GLN A 180 2.70 23.32 4.07
C GLN A 180 1.76 22.51 4.97
N ALA A 181 0.74 21.87 4.40
CA ALA A 181 -0.12 20.94 5.11
C ALA A 181 0.68 19.76 5.70
N LEU A 182 1.63 19.20 4.94
CA LEU A 182 2.50 18.12 5.39
C LEU A 182 3.42 18.54 6.55
N SER A 183 3.96 19.76 6.51
CA SER A 183 4.75 20.32 7.61
C SER A 183 3.94 20.43 8.90
N ARG A 184 2.66 20.80 8.79
CA ARG A 184 1.72 20.78 9.93
C ARG A 184 1.45 19.36 10.40
N ILE A 185 1.20 18.42 9.49
CA ILE A 185 1.04 16.99 9.81
C ILE A 185 2.23 16.49 10.63
N ARG A 186 3.48 16.82 10.24
CA ARG A 186 4.69 16.42 10.98
C ARG A 186 4.71 16.87 12.44
N SER A 187 3.97 17.91 12.83
CA SER A 187 3.95 18.37 14.23
C SER A 187 3.11 17.49 15.15
N TYR A 188 2.27 16.60 14.61
CA TYR A 188 1.38 15.74 15.40
C TYR A 188 1.25 14.30 14.89
N ALA A 189 1.73 14.01 13.67
CA ALA A 189 1.64 12.71 13.03
C ALA A 189 2.87 11.86 13.30
N THR A 190 2.66 10.55 13.39
CA THR A 190 3.72 9.54 13.30
C THR A 190 3.75 8.97 11.89
N GLU A 191 4.79 8.24 11.50
CA GLU A 191 4.88 7.65 10.15
C GLU A 191 3.65 6.79 9.79
N ASP A 192 3.00 6.19 10.79
CA ASP A 192 1.82 5.33 10.62
C ASP A 192 0.47 6.02 10.83
N TYR A 193 0.45 7.29 11.28
CA TYR A 193 -0.79 7.95 11.69
C TYR A 193 -0.78 9.45 11.40
N GLY A 194 -1.77 9.90 10.64
CA GLY A 194 -1.99 11.32 10.32
C GLY A 194 -2.03 11.54 8.81
N TYR A 195 -3.20 11.92 8.30
CA TYR A 195 -3.38 12.34 6.93
C TYR A 195 -4.45 13.41 6.83
N GLU A 196 -4.38 14.22 5.79
CA GLU A 196 -5.36 15.26 5.46
C GLU A 196 -5.99 14.90 4.11
N LYS A 197 -7.33 14.86 4.06
CA LYS A 197 -8.07 14.53 2.84
C LYS A 197 -8.26 15.76 1.96
N VAL A 198 -8.10 15.55 0.67
CA VAL A 198 -8.41 16.55 -0.36
C VAL A 198 -9.21 15.91 -1.46
N PHE A 199 -10.43 16.41 -1.70
CA PHE A 199 -11.26 16.05 -2.85
C PHE A 199 -11.07 17.12 -3.92
N MET A 200 -10.79 16.68 -5.15
CA MET A 200 -10.44 17.57 -6.24
C MET A 200 -10.91 17.04 -7.59
N ILE A 201 -10.92 17.94 -8.57
CA ILE A 201 -11.01 17.63 -9.98
C ILE A 201 -9.63 17.84 -10.58
N ILE A 202 -9.07 16.82 -11.22
CA ILE A 202 -7.83 16.88 -12.00
C ILE A 202 -8.21 17.05 -13.46
N ASN A 203 -7.77 18.14 -14.08
CA ASN A 203 -7.82 18.34 -15.52
C ASN A 203 -6.46 17.94 -16.10
N THR A 204 -6.50 17.08 -17.11
CA THR A 204 -5.30 16.48 -17.71
C THR A 204 -4.94 17.16 -19.03
N GLU A 205 -3.69 17.04 -19.47
CA GLU A 205 -3.26 17.58 -20.78
C GLU A 205 -3.97 16.91 -21.97
N ALA A 206 -4.57 15.73 -21.75
CA ALA A 206 -5.47 15.09 -22.73
C ALA A 206 -6.83 15.79 -22.88
N GLY A 207 -7.15 16.77 -22.03
CA GLY A 207 -8.44 17.46 -21.99
C GLY A 207 -9.53 16.72 -21.19
N THR A 208 -9.18 15.63 -20.49
CA THR A 208 -10.11 14.87 -19.65
C THR A 208 -10.07 15.39 -18.21
N SER A 209 -11.24 15.45 -17.56
CA SER A 209 -11.39 15.80 -16.15
C SER A 209 -11.80 14.60 -15.30
N TYR A 210 -11.14 14.43 -14.16
CA TYR A 210 -11.38 13.32 -13.24
C TYR A 210 -11.64 13.81 -11.81
N LYS A 211 -12.65 13.24 -11.16
CA LYS A 211 -12.80 13.38 -9.70
C LYS A 211 -11.79 12.47 -9.01
N TYR A 212 -11.00 13.04 -8.12
CA TYR A 212 -9.94 12.34 -7.41
C TYR A 212 -9.89 12.75 -5.95
N ARG A 213 -9.50 11.81 -5.09
CA ARG A 213 -9.19 12.07 -3.69
C ARG A 213 -7.72 11.84 -3.46
N HIS A 214 -7.03 12.87 -2.98
CA HIS A 214 -5.65 12.78 -2.55
C HIS A 214 -5.60 12.78 -1.02
N ASP A 215 -4.93 11.77 -0.46
CA ASP A 215 -4.64 11.71 0.97
C ASP A 215 -3.20 12.15 1.19
N ILE A 216 -3.01 13.32 1.80
CA ILE A 216 -1.68 13.86 2.11
C ILE A 216 -1.23 13.26 3.43
N SER A 217 -0.18 12.45 3.40
CA SER A 217 0.40 11.82 4.59
C SER A 217 1.93 11.81 4.54
N LEU A 218 2.58 11.48 5.66
CA LEU A 218 4.04 11.34 5.68
C LEU A 218 4.56 10.25 4.72
N LYS A 219 3.76 9.20 4.48
CA LYS A 219 4.07 8.11 3.55
C LYS A 219 3.79 8.46 2.10
N SER A 220 2.73 9.23 1.85
CA SER A 220 2.20 9.50 0.52
C SER A 220 1.74 10.95 0.43
N HIS A 221 2.61 11.83 -0.08
CA HIS A 221 2.32 13.27 -0.18
C HIS A 221 2.46 13.82 -1.60
N ASP A 222 3.08 13.07 -2.53
CA ASP A 222 3.21 13.49 -3.92
C ASP A 222 1.93 13.13 -4.71
N LEU A 223 1.25 14.17 -5.19
CA LEU A 223 0.02 14.03 -5.96
C LEU A 223 0.24 13.27 -7.26
N HIS A 224 1.34 13.54 -7.96
CA HIS A 224 1.54 12.99 -9.31
C HIS A 224 1.75 11.47 -9.29
N THR A 225 2.57 10.98 -8.34
CA THR A 225 2.79 9.55 -8.15
C THR A 225 1.47 8.85 -7.83
N GLN A 226 0.68 9.38 -6.88
CA GLN A 226 -0.61 8.77 -6.52
C GLN A 226 -1.63 8.84 -7.66
N TRP A 227 -1.63 9.95 -8.42
CA TRP A 227 -2.47 10.13 -9.61
C TRP A 227 -2.16 9.09 -10.68
N CYS A 228 -0.89 8.90 -11.01
CA CYS A 228 -0.45 7.91 -11.99
C CYS A 228 -0.89 6.49 -11.61
N SER A 229 -0.66 6.10 -10.36
CA SER A 229 -1.07 4.80 -9.83
C SER A 229 -2.59 4.63 -9.85
N TYR A 230 -3.34 5.69 -9.52
CA TYR A 230 -4.80 5.67 -9.59
C TYR A 230 -5.31 5.48 -11.02
N LEU A 231 -4.75 6.19 -12.00
CA LEU A 231 -5.15 6.05 -13.40
C LEU A 231 -4.89 4.64 -13.93
N ASP A 232 -3.73 4.07 -13.60
CA ASP A 232 -3.40 2.70 -14.00
C ASP A 232 -4.39 1.71 -13.39
N TYR A 233 -4.69 1.84 -12.09
CA TYR A 233 -5.72 1.04 -11.41
C TYR A 233 -7.12 1.22 -12.02
N TYR A 234 -7.52 2.47 -12.29
CA TYR A 234 -8.82 2.81 -12.85
C TYR A 234 -9.00 2.17 -14.22
N ARG A 235 -8.04 2.36 -15.14
CA ARG A 235 -8.06 1.78 -16.49
C ARG A 235 -8.10 0.25 -16.47
N ASN A 236 -7.29 -0.38 -15.61
CA ASN A 236 -7.27 -1.84 -15.46
C ASN A 236 -8.63 -2.39 -15.00
N ASN A 237 -9.29 -1.71 -14.06
CA ASN A 237 -10.63 -2.13 -13.61
C ASN A 237 -11.72 -1.86 -14.64
N THR A 238 -11.68 -0.73 -15.34
CA THR A 238 -12.67 -0.41 -16.38
C THR A 238 -12.57 -1.39 -17.55
N ALA A 239 -11.35 -1.79 -17.96
CA ALA A 239 -11.12 -2.82 -18.98
C ALA A 239 -11.64 -4.20 -18.54
N ARG A 240 -11.45 -4.55 -17.27
CA ARG A 240 -11.95 -5.81 -16.70
C ARG A 240 -13.48 -5.89 -16.63
N ILE A 241 -14.15 -4.77 -16.37
CA ILE A 241 -15.62 -4.68 -16.39
C ILE A 241 -16.17 -4.67 -17.83
N GLY A 242 -15.49 -4.01 -18.77
CA GLY A 242 -15.86 -4.01 -20.19
C GLY A 242 -15.70 -5.39 -20.86
N GLY A 243 -14.69 -6.17 -20.46
CA GLY A 243 -14.47 -7.53 -20.95
C GLY A 243 -15.41 -8.60 -20.37
N LEU A 244 -16.16 -8.28 -19.31
CA LEU A 244 -17.20 -9.16 -18.74
C LEU A 244 -18.57 -8.99 -19.41
N LEU A 245 -18.70 -8.06 -20.36
CA LEU A 245 -19.92 -7.78 -21.13
C LEU A 245 -19.89 -8.36 -22.56
N HIS A 246 -18.92 -9.23 -22.88
CA HIS A 246 -18.82 -9.95 -24.14
C HIS A 246 -18.81 -11.47 -23.96
#